data_AF-A0A924FJ41-F1
#
_entry.id   AF-A0A924FJ41-F1
#
_cell.length_a   1.000
_cell.length_b   1.000
_cell.length_c   1.000
_cell.angle_alpha   90.00
_cell.angle_beta   90.00
_cell.angle_gamma   90.00
#
_symmetry.space_group_name_H-M   'P 1'
#
loop_
_entity.id
_entity.type
_entity.pdbx_description
1 polymer ?
#
loop_
_entity_poly.entity_id
_entity_poly.type
_entity_poly.pdbx_seq_one_letter_code
_entity_poly.pdbx_strand_id
1 'polypeptide(L)'
;MKASKSLYYWFAIFALCFIAYQQVQDNIRPNYTGGNLTIIYLLGIAPNFFPSIGIPALFVVLIPQMKQNNKWLNEKKHIIANIISLTGLLSWEFLQPITTRGHFDWNDILWTLIGAFVFQLIWTITPISYKEKYDGA
;
A
#
# COMPACT_ATOMS: atom_id res chain seq x y z
N MET A 1 11.06 -15.67 19.90
CA MET A 1 11.06 -14.31 19.30
C MET A 1 9.64 -13.76 19.41
N LYS A 2 9.39 -12.78 20.28
CA LYS A 2 8.02 -12.25 20.51
C LYS A 2 7.87 -11.03 19.61
N ALA A 3 7.33 -11.22 18.40
CA ALA A 3 7.10 -10.08 17.50
C ALA A 3 6.19 -9.06 18.20
N SER A 4 6.50 -7.76 18.04
CA SER A 4 5.69 -6.72 18.69
C SER A 4 4.30 -6.67 18.08
N LYS A 5 3.34 -6.24 18.89
CA LYS A 5 1.95 -5.94 18.44
C LYS A 5 1.92 -5.01 17.23
N SER A 6 2.86 -4.05 17.18
CA SER A 6 3.10 -3.14 16.04
C SER A 6 3.41 -3.91 14.75
N LEU A 7 4.34 -4.87 14.78
CA LEU A 7 4.69 -5.66 13.60
C LEU A 7 3.49 -6.41 13.02
N TYR A 8 2.76 -7.15 13.87
CA TYR A 8 1.61 -7.92 13.42
C TYR A 8 0.49 -7.03 12.87
N TYR A 9 0.26 -5.87 13.48
CA TYR A 9 -0.76 -4.93 13.04
C TYR A 9 -0.48 -4.40 11.63
N TRP A 10 0.71 -3.84 11.40
CA TRP A 10 1.06 -3.29 10.09
C TRP A 10 1.20 -4.37 9.02
N PHE A 11 1.72 -5.54 9.38
CA PHE A 11 1.79 -6.67 8.46
C PHE A 11 0.41 -7.21 8.11
N ALA A 12 -0.55 -7.21 9.04
CA ALA A 12 -1.93 -7.59 8.75
C ALA A 12 -2.59 -6.62 7.76
N ILE A 13 -2.37 -5.31 7.90
CA ILE A 13 -2.87 -4.31 6.93
C ILE A 13 -2.29 -4.58 5.54
N PHE A 14 -0.97 -4.80 5.45
CA PHE A 14 -0.33 -5.18 4.19
C PHE A 14 -0.95 -6.45 3.61
N ALA A 15 -1.06 -7.52 4.40
CA ALA A 15 -1.58 -8.80 3.95
C ALA A 15 -3.03 -8.69 3.46
N LEU A 16 -3.90 -7.95 4.17
CA LEU A 16 -5.29 -7.73 3.77
C LEU A 16 -5.38 -6.97 2.45
N CYS A 17 -4.58 -5.90 2.28
CA CYS A 17 -4.53 -5.15 1.02
C CYS A 17 -4.02 -6.03 -0.13
N PHE A 18 -2.98 -6.82 0.11
CA PHE A 18 -2.40 -7.69 -0.93
C PHE A 18 -3.35 -8.82 -1.32
N ILE A 19 -4.03 -9.44 -0.36
CA ILE A 19 -5.07 -10.44 -0.64
C ILE A 19 -6.21 -9.78 -1.42
N ALA A 20 -6.71 -8.62 -1.02
CA ALA A 20 -7.79 -7.93 -1.72
C ALA A 20 -7.41 -7.56 -3.16
N TYR A 21 -6.20 -7.02 -3.35
CA TYR A 21 -5.59 -6.77 -4.65
C TYR A 21 -5.62 -8.04 -5.52
N GLN A 22 -5.09 -9.15 -5.00
CA GLN A 22 -4.96 -10.39 -5.75
C GLN A 22 -6.33 -11.00 -6.08
N GLN A 23 -7.28 -10.96 -5.13
CA GLN A 23 -8.65 -11.41 -5.37
C GLN A 23 -9.33 -10.59 -6.47
N VAL A 24 -9.18 -9.27 -6.45
CA VAL A 24 -9.76 -8.42 -7.49
C VAL A 24 -9.12 -8.71 -8.85
N GLN A 25 -7.80 -8.74 -8.92
CA GLN A 25 -7.08 -8.85 -10.19
C GLN A 25 -7.20 -10.24 -10.83
N ASP A 26 -7.08 -11.30 -10.03
CA ASP A 26 -6.97 -12.67 -10.56
C ASP A 26 -8.32 -13.40 -10.60
N ASN A 27 -9.24 -13.07 -9.69
CA ASN A 27 -10.48 -13.84 -9.51
C ASN A 27 -11.76 -13.05 -9.87
N ILE A 28 -11.86 -11.77 -9.53
CA ILE A 28 -13.12 -11.02 -9.73
C ILE A 28 -13.14 -10.35 -11.10
N ARG A 29 -12.14 -9.52 -11.41
CA ARG A 29 -12.10 -8.73 -12.65
C ARG A 29 -12.14 -9.58 -13.92
N PRO A 30 -11.40 -10.70 -14.05
CA PRO A 30 -11.44 -11.53 -15.26
C PRO A 30 -12.78 -12.24 -15.48
N ASN A 31 -13.53 -12.50 -14.39
CA ASN A 31 -14.78 -13.26 -14.41
C ASN A 31 -16.03 -12.38 -14.40
N TYR A 32 -15.88 -11.05 -14.36
CA TYR A 32 -17.01 -10.13 -14.32
C TYR A 32 -17.54 -9.81 -15.72
N THR A 33 -18.83 -10.03 -15.95
CA THR A 33 -19.46 -9.95 -17.29
C THR A 33 -19.82 -8.52 -17.74
N GLY A 34 -19.52 -7.50 -16.93
CA GLY A 34 -19.63 -6.09 -17.35
C GLY A 34 -21.03 -5.48 -17.27
N GLY A 35 -21.99 -6.12 -16.59
CA GLY A 35 -23.39 -5.65 -16.54
C GLY A 35 -23.65 -4.34 -15.77
N ASN A 36 -22.65 -3.80 -15.06
CA ASN A 36 -22.75 -2.56 -14.30
C ASN A 36 -21.43 -1.78 -14.38
N LEU A 37 -21.50 -0.55 -14.90
CA LEU A 37 -20.36 0.34 -15.12
C LEU A 37 -19.65 0.78 -13.84
N THR A 38 -20.39 0.96 -12.74
CA THR A 38 -19.81 1.29 -11.43
C THR A 38 -18.91 0.16 -10.94
N ILE A 39 -19.34 -1.09 -11.12
CA ILE A 39 -18.52 -2.25 -10.74
C ILE A 39 -17.27 -2.33 -11.63
N ILE A 40 -17.39 -2.11 -12.94
CA ILE A 40 -16.22 -2.06 -13.85
C ILE A 40 -15.22 -1.01 -13.36
N TYR A 41 -15.70 0.20 -13.05
CA TYR A 41 -14.86 1.29 -12.56
C TYR A 41 -14.14 0.91 -11.26
N LEU A 42 -14.86 0.42 -10.24
CA LEU A 42 -14.29 0.00 -8.97
C LEU A 42 -13.25 -1.12 -9.11
N LEU A 43 -13.51 -2.09 -9.99
CA LEU A 43 -12.56 -3.16 -10.30
C LEU A 43 -11.34 -2.67 -11.08
N GLY A 44 -11.48 -1.59 -11.85
CA GLY A 44 -10.39 -0.96 -12.59
C GLY A 44 -9.36 -0.29 -11.68
N ILE A 45 -9.84 0.46 -10.68
CA ILE A 45 -8.99 1.27 -9.77
C ILE A 45 -8.43 0.49 -8.56
N ALA A 46 -9.09 -0.61 -8.19
CA ALA A 46 -8.73 -1.40 -7.01
C ALA A 46 -7.28 -1.93 -7.04
N PRO A 47 -6.74 -2.36 -8.20
CA PRO A 47 -5.34 -2.76 -8.33
C PRO A 47 -4.31 -1.71 -7.93
N ASN A 48 -4.65 -0.41 -7.98
CA ASN A 48 -3.78 0.68 -7.56
C ASN A 48 -4.10 1.16 -6.13
N PHE A 49 -5.39 1.22 -5.79
CA PHE A 49 -5.83 1.63 -4.47
C PHE A 49 -5.29 0.72 -3.36
N PHE A 50 -5.43 -0.61 -3.46
CA PHE A 50 -5.00 -1.50 -2.39
C PHE A 50 -3.49 -1.49 -2.14
N PRO A 51 -2.62 -1.60 -3.17
CA PRO A 51 -1.18 -1.51 -2.95
C PRO A 51 -0.74 -0.16 -2.39
N SER A 52 -1.40 0.95 -2.75
CA SER A 52 -1.05 2.27 -2.20
C SER A 52 -1.30 2.41 -0.69
N ILE A 53 -2.08 1.50 -0.09
CA ILE A 53 -2.22 1.36 1.37
C ILE A 53 -1.29 0.28 1.93
N GLY A 54 -1.22 -0.87 1.26
CA GLY A 54 -0.49 -2.03 1.74
C GLY A 54 1.03 -1.86 1.71
N ILE A 55 1.58 -1.28 0.64
CA ILE A 55 3.04 -1.11 0.48
C ILE A 55 3.61 -0.19 1.58
N PRO A 56 3.03 0.98 1.89
CA PRO A 56 3.50 1.78 3.02
C PRO A 56 3.43 1.03 4.35
N ALA A 57 2.38 0.24 4.58
CA ALA A 57 2.24 -0.58 5.80
C ALA A 57 3.38 -1.60 5.93
N LEU A 58 3.80 -2.23 4.83
CA LEU A 58 4.98 -3.09 4.80
C LEU A 58 6.26 -2.30 5.14
N PHE A 59 6.47 -1.15 4.50
CA PHE A 59 7.69 -0.35 4.72
C PHE A 59 7.78 0.22 6.14
N VAL A 60 6.68 0.50 6.82
CA VAL A 60 6.68 0.88 8.25
C VAL A 60 7.30 -0.21 9.13
N VAL A 61 7.20 -1.48 8.74
CA VAL A 61 7.83 -2.62 9.42
C VAL A 61 9.28 -2.80 9.00
N LEU A 62 9.58 -2.66 7.71
CA LEU A 62 10.92 -2.92 7.17
C LEU A 62 11.93 -1.81 7.48
N ILE A 63 11.52 -0.54 7.43
CA ILE A 63 12.40 0.62 7.62
C ILE A 63 13.21 0.51 8.94
N PRO A 64 12.60 0.23 10.10
CA PRO A 64 13.35 0.09 11.35
C PRO A 64 14.31 -1.10 11.39
N GLN A 65 14.10 -2.12 10.55
CA GLN A 65 14.95 -3.32 10.49
C GLN A 65 16.24 -3.12 9.70
N MET A 66 16.33 -2.05 8.89
CA MET A 66 17.51 -1.75 8.07
C MET A 66 18.75 -1.30 8.89
N LYS A 67 18.75 -1.50 10.22
CA LYS A 67 19.82 -1.16 11.18
C LYS A 67 20.35 0.28 11.07
N GLN A 68 19.55 1.19 10.53
CA GLN A 68 19.88 2.60 10.52
C GLN A 68 19.53 3.20 11.88
N ASN A 69 20.56 3.55 12.67
CA ASN A 69 20.42 4.25 13.95
C ASN A 69 19.97 5.71 13.81
N ASN A 70 19.28 6.03 12.72
CA ASN A 70 18.75 7.37 12.48
C ASN A 70 17.39 7.52 13.18
N LYS A 71 17.38 8.29 14.28
CA LYS A 71 16.17 8.59 15.06
C LYS A 71 15.08 9.25 14.22
N TRP A 72 15.46 10.24 13.40
CA TRP A 72 14.53 10.97 12.55
C TRP A 72 13.84 10.06 11.53
N LEU A 73 14.59 9.14 10.92
CA LEU A 73 14.07 8.17 9.95
C LEU A 73 13.05 7.22 10.58
N ASN A 74 13.25 6.83 11.84
CA ASN A 74 12.28 6.01 12.58
C ASN A 74 11.02 6.79 12.98
N GLU A 75 11.15 8.06 13.37
CA GLU A 75 10.00 8.93 13.72
C GLU A 75 9.14 9.26 12.50
N LYS A 76 9.78 9.44 11.34
CA LYS A 76 9.13 9.81 10.07
C LYS A 76 8.92 8.62 9.13
N LYS A 77 9.08 7.38 9.61
CA LYS A 77 8.97 6.15 8.79
C LYS A 77 7.68 6.04 7.98
N HIS A 78 6.56 6.52 8.51
CA HIS A 78 5.26 6.52 7.81
C HIS A 78 5.25 7.45 6.60
N ILE A 79 5.89 8.62 6.68
CA ILE A 79 6.02 9.54 5.53
C ILE A 79 6.96 8.93 4.49
N ILE A 80 8.10 8.41 4.93
CA ILE A 80 9.09 7.78 4.04
C ILE A 80 8.48 6.56 3.33
N ALA A 81 7.79 5.70 4.07
CA ALA A 81 7.08 4.55 3.52
C ALA A 81 6.05 4.97 2.46
N ASN A 82 5.30 6.04 2.72
CA ASN A 82 4.31 6.56 1.78
C ASN A 82 4.97 7.14 0.52
N ILE A 83 6.08 7.87 0.67
CA ILE A 83 6.84 8.41 -0.47
C ILE A 83 7.41 7.27 -1.32
N ILE A 84 8.01 6.24 -0.70
CA ILE A 84 8.53 5.07 -1.42
C ILE A 84 7.40 4.40 -2.22
N SER A 85 6.25 4.18 -1.58
CA SER A 85 5.09 3.57 -2.26
C SER A 85 4.58 4.44 -3.40
N LEU A 86 4.38 5.74 -3.17
CA LEU A 86 3.87 6.66 -4.18
C LEU A 86 4.81 6.72 -5.38
N THR A 87 6.12 6.90 -5.15
CA THR A 87 7.11 6.91 -6.23
C THR A 87 7.06 5.60 -7.00
N GLY A 88 7.05 4.45 -6.33
CA GLY A 88 6.99 3.14 -6.99
C GLY A 88 5.74 2.95 -7.85
N LEU A 89 4.56 3.24 -7.30
CA LEU A 89 3.28 3.06 -8.00
C LEU A 89 3.07 4.07 -9.12
N LEU A 90 3.40 5.34 -8.90
CA LEU A 90 3.31 6.34 -9.96
C LEU A 90 4.32 6.06 -11.07
N SER A 91 5.56 5.68 -10.74
CA SER A 91 6.53 5.24 -11.75
C SER A 91 6.02 4.03 -12.52
N TRP A 92 5.37 3.07 -11.85
CA TRP A 92 4.75 1.93 -12.52
C TRP A 92 3.69 2.37 -13.54
N GLU A 93 2.81 3.29 -13.18
CA GLU A 93 1.80 3.86 -14.08
C GLU A 93 2.42 4.55 -15.30
N PHE A 94 3.46 5.37 -15.09
CA PHE A 94 4.15 6.04 -16.20
C PHE A 94 4.97 5.08 -17.09
N LEU A 95 5.37 3.91 -16.58
CA LEU A 95 6.06 2.89 -17.35
C LEU A 95 5.09 1.99 -18.14
N GLN A 96 3.81 1.93 -17.77
CA GLN A 96 2.82 1.07 -18.44
C GLN A 96 2.78 1.24 -19.97
N PRO A 97 2.80 2.45 -20.56
CA PRO A 97 2.78 2.65 -22.01
C PRO A 97 3.97 2.05 -22.77
N ILE A 98 5.08 1.79 -22.07
CA ILE A 98 6.28 1.16 -22.65
C ILE A 98 6.11 -0.36 -22.74
N THR A 99 5.17 -0.93 -21.97
CA THR A 99 4.88 -2.36 -21.96
C THR A 99 3.90 -2.75 -23.07
N THR A 100 3.90 -4.02 -23.46
CA THR A 100 3.05 -4.53 -24.55
C THR A 100 1.56 -4.65 -24.20
N ARG A 101 1.20 -4.50 -22.91
CA ARG A 101 -0.16 -4.72 -22.40
C ARG A 101 -0.65 -3.65 -21.43
N GLY A 102 0.23 -2.74 -20.99
CA GLY A 102 -0.10 -1.69 -20.03
C GLY A 102 -0.74 -0.48 -20.71
N HIS A 103 -1.61 0.20 -19.97
CA HIS A 103 -2.23 1.43 -20.40
C HIS A 103 -2.17 2.42 -19.25
N PHE A 104 -1.76 3.65 -19.54
CA PHE A 104 -1.77 4.72 -18.55
C PHE A 104 -3.21 5.16 -18.25
N ASP A 105 -3.61 5.13 -16.98
CA ASP A 105 -4.93 5.57 -16.54
C ASP A 105 -4.84 6.68 -15.48
N TRP A 106 -5.52 7.80 -15.71
CA TRP A 106 -5.61 8.89 -14.75
C TRP A 106 -6.35 8.51 -13.46
N ASN A 107 -7.30 7.57 -13.54
CA ASN A 107 -7.96 7.05 -12.36
C ASN A 107 -6.97 6.29 -11.46
N ASP A 108 -6.04 5.55 -12.06
CA ASP A 108 -5.02 4.82 -11.31
C ASP A 108 -4.08 5.77 -10.55
N ILE A 109 -3.70 6.89 -11.17
CA ILE A 109 -2.96 7.97 -10.50
C ILE A 109 -3.77 8.54 -9.33
N LEU A 110 -5.04 8.90 -9.57
CA LEU A 110 -5.90 9.47 -8.54
C LEU A 110 -6.10 8.52 -7.36
N TRP A 111 -6.42 7.26 -7.62
CA TRP A 111 -6.70 6.27 -6.59
C TRP A 111 -5.45 5.80 -5.85
N THR A 112 -4.28 5.87 -6.49
CA THR A 112 -2.98 5.76 -5.81
C THR A 112 -2.79 6.87 -4.79
N LEU A 113 -3.10 8.13 -5.14
CA LEU A 113 -3.02 9.26 -4.20
C LEU A 113 -4.05 9.14 -3.07
N ILE A 114 -5.28 8.71 -3.39
CA ILE A 114 -6.33 8.49 -2.38
C ILE A 114 -5.91 7.40 -1.40
N GLY A 115 -5.40 6.26 -1.86
CA GLY A 115 -5.00 5.20 -0.93
C GLY A 115 -3.75 5.57 -0.11
N ALA A 116 -2.80 6.33 -0.66
CA ALA A 116 -1.71 6.92 0.11
C ALA A 116 -2.21 7.90 1.20
N PHE A 117 -3.28 8.66 0.91
CA PHE A 117 -3.94 9.50 1.91
C PHE A 117 -4.67 8.67 2.97
N VAL A 118 -5.39 7.61 2.58
CA VAL A 118 -6.04 6.67 3.49
C VAL A 118 -5.01 6.02 4.43
N PHE A 119 -3.84 5.63 3.92
CA PHE A 119 -2.75 5.14 4.77
C PHE A 119 -2.32 6.16 5.82
N GLN A 120 -2.20 7.46 5.47
CA GLN A 120 -1.89 8.51 6.44
C GLN A 120 -2.99 8.68 7.50
N LEU A 121 -4.26 8.54 7.11
CA LEU A 121 -5.37 8.54 8.07
C LEU A 121 -5.27 7.34 9.02
N ILE A 122 -5.05 6.13 8.50
CA ILE A 122 -4.83 4.92 9.30
C ILE A 122 -3.67 5.14 10.27
N TRP A 123 -2.55 5.66 9.80
CA TRP A 123 -1.41 6.00 10.67
C TRP A 123 -1.81 7.01 11.75
N THR A 124 -2.53 8.06 11.41
CA THR A 124 -2.93 9.12 12.36
C THR A 124 -3.78 8.55 13.49
N ILE A 125 -4.83 7.79 13.16
CA ILE A 125 -5.78 7.23 14.14
C ILE A 125 -5.24 6.03 14.91
N THR A 126 -4.21 5.35 14.39
CA THR A 126 -3.62 4.19 15.07
C THR A 126 -3.08 4.60 16.46
N PRO A 127 -3.28 3.82 17.52
CA PRO A 127 -2.71 4.12 18.83
C PRO A 127 -1.18 4.04 18.86
N ILE A 128 -0.53 4.82 19.74
CA ILE A 128 0.94 4.90 19.84
C ILE A 128 1.57 3.51 20.08
N SER A 129 0.92 2.64 20.85
CA SER A 129 1.37 1.26 21.14
C SER A 129 1.56 0.39 19.89
N TYR A 130 0.94 0.76 18.77
CA TYR A 130 1.09 0.08 17.47
C TYR A 130 2.02 0.83 16.52
N LYS A 131 2.53 2.01 16.88
CA LYS A 131 3.50 2.79 16.08
C LYS A 131 4.94 2.56 16.50
N GLU A 132 5.12 2.19 17.77
CA GLU A 132 6.44 2.00 18.38
C GLU A 132 7.32 1.01 17.63
N LYS A 133 8.62 1.26 17.73
CA LYS A 133 9.67 0.47 17.11
C LYS A 133 9.67 -0.93 17.70
N TYR A 134 9.75 -1.94 16.85
CA TYR A 134 10.16 -3.25 17.31
C TYR A 134 11.66 -3.18 17.59
N ASP A 135 12.02 -3.18 18.86
CA ASP A 135 13.39 -3.43 19.28
C ASP A 135 13.62 -4.94 19.14
N GLY A 136 13.97 -5.35 17.92
CA GLY A 136 14.49 -6.70 17.69
C GLY A 136 15.75 -6.86 18.53
N ALA A 137 15.67 -7.77 19.51
CA ALA A 137 16.85 -8.30 20.19
C ALA A 137 17.82 -8.93 19.19
#